data_AF-A0A212DEB5-F1
#
_entry.id   AF-A0A212DEB5-F1
#
_cell.length_a   1.000
_cell.length_b   1.000
_cell.length_c   1.000
_cell.angle_alpha   90.00
_cell.angle_beta   90.00
_cell.angle_gamma   90.00
#
_symmetry.space_group_name_H-M   'P 1'
#
loop_
_entity.id
_entity.type
_entity.pdbx_description
1 polymer ?
#
loop_
_entity_poly.entity_id
_entity_poly.type
_entity_poly.pdbx_seq_one_letter_code
_entity_poly.pdbx_strand_id
1 'polypeptide(L)'
;MTMIEICEKLEDCSRKLIKENGLNAGLAFPTGCSLNNCAAHYTPNAGDTTVLQYDDICKIDFGTHISGEFLEIIPWEGEVYAIETFGSTGKGVVHDDMECSHYMKNIDVGHVPIR
;
A
#
# COMPACT_ATOMS: atom_id res chain seq x y z
N MET A 1 9.08 -3.00 -16.94
CA MET A 1 9.14 -1.79 -16.11
C MET A 1 9.73 -2.20 -14.78
N THR A 2 10.58 -1.37 -14.19
CA THR A 2 11.01 -1.61 -12.80
C THR A 2 9.80 -1.44 -11.87
N MET A 3 9.85 -2.06 -10.70
CA MET A 3 8.79 -1.86 -9.71
C MET A 3 8.70 -0.38 -9.28
N ILE A 4 9.84 0.32 -9.24
CA ILE A 4 9.92 1.77 -8.98
C ILE A 4 9.14 2.55 -10.03
N GLU A 5 9.39 2.30 -11.33
CA GLU A 5 8.67 2.98 -12.42
C GLU A 5 7.17 2.76 -12.36
N ILE A 6 6.72 1.58 -11.91
CA ILE A 6 5.30 1.27 -11.74
C ILE A 6 4.71 2.11 -10.60
N CYS A 7 5.34 2.07 -9.42
CA CYS A 7 4.86 2.79 -8.24
C CYS A 7 4.85 4.30 -8.45
N GLU A 8 5.95 4.87 -8.96
CA GLU A 8 6.06 6.31 -9.22
C GLU A 8 4.97 6.80 -10.19
N LYS A 9 4.72 6.06 -11.28
CA LYS A 9 3.67 6.42 -12.25
C LYS A 9 2.27 6.33 -11.65
N LEU A 10 2.00 5.31 -10.85
CA LEU A 10 0.70 5.12 -10.21
C LEU A 10 0.45 6.24 -9.20
N GLU A 11 1.43 6.54 -8.36
CA GLU A 11 1.33 7.56 -7.33
C GLU A 11 1.24 8.97 -7.91
N ASP A 12 2.00 9.27 -8.97
CA ASP A 12 1.91 10.54 -9.68
C ASP A 12 0.51 10.78 -10.28
N CYS A 13 -0.09 9.74 -10.83
CA CYS A 13 -1.47 9.80 -11.32
C CYS A 13 -2.43 10.04 -10.15
N SER A 14 -2.27 9.26 -9.08
CA SER A 14 -3.13 9.30 -7.91
C SER A 14 -3.12 10.66 -7.22
N ARG A 15 -1.94 11.26 -6.98
CA ARG A 15 -1.79 12.62 -6.41
C ARG A 15 -2.50 13.69 -7.24
N LYS A 16 -2.43 13.60 -8.57
CA LYS A 16 -3.08 14.54 -9.48
C LYS A 16 -4.61 14.39 -9.45
N LEU A 17 -5.11 13.16 -9.48
CA LEU A 17 -6.55 12.88 -9.50
C LEU A 17 -7.21 13.20 -8.17
N ILE A 18 -6.56 12.87 -7.04
CA ILE A 18 -7.08 13.13 -5.69
C ILE A 18 -6.96 14.61 -5.29
N LYS A 19 -6.18 15.39 -6.04
CA LYS A 19 -5.81 16.78 -5.69
C LYS A 19 -5.17 16.84 -4.32
N GLU A 20 -4.03 16.18 -4.18
CA GLU A 20 -3.27 16.10 -2.94
C GLU A 20 -3.16 17.46 -2.24
N ASN A 21 -3.52 17.50 -0.96
CA ASN A 21 -3.62 18.70 -0.13
C ASN A 21 -3.24 18.39 1.32
N GLY A 22 -1.96 18.09 1.54
CA GLY A 22 -1.44 17.71 2.86
C GLY A 22 -2.25 16.55 3.45
N LEU A 23 -2.72 16.70 4.69
CA LEU A 23 -3.52 15.67 5.37
C LEU A 23 -5.02 15.70 4.99
N ASN A 24 -5.47 16.67 4.19
CA ASN A 24 -6.89 16.78 3.81
C ASN A 24 -7.24 15.92 2.60
N ALA A 25 -6.29 15.57 1.75
CA ALA A 25 -6.48 14.73 0.58
C ALA A 25 -5.12 14.17 0.14
N GLY A 26 -5.03 12.88 -0.14
CA GLY A 26 -3.73 12.28 -0.48
C GLY A 26 -3.76 10.77 -0.67
N LEU A 27 -2.56 10.20 -0.75
CA LEU A 27 -2.35 8.76 -0.74
C LEU A 27 -2.44 8.26 0.70
N ALA A 28 -3.25 7.23 0.92
CA ALA A 28 -3.55 6.76 2.26
C ALA A 28 -2.48 5.81 2.82
N PHE A 29 -1.84 5.04 1.93
CA PHE A 29 -0.73 4.14 2.23
C PHE A 29 0.11 3.94 0.95
N PRO A 30 1.37 3.44 1.06
CA PRO A 30 2.23 3.24 -0.10
C PRO A 30 1.64 2.28 -1.14
N THR A 31 2.08 2.38 -2.39
CA THR A 31 1.67 1.44 -3.43
C THR A 31 2.32 0.07 -3.21
N GLY A 32 1.55 -0.88 -2.69
CA GLY A 32 1.92 -2.29 -2.65
C GLY A 32 1.96 -2.88 -4.06
N CYS A 33 3.06 -3.55 -4.41
CA CYS A 33 3.26 -4.21 -5.70
C CYS A 33 3.89 -5.60 -5.51
N SER A 34 3.36 -6.36 -4.54
CA SER A 34 3.96 -7.62 -4.07
C SER A 34 3.96 -8.69 -5.17
N LEU A 35 5.10 -9.37 -5.35
CA LEU A 35 5.31 -10.32 -6.44
C LEU A 35 5.22 -11.77 -5.96
N ASN A 36 4.57 -12.62 -6.76
CA ASN A 36 4.59 -14.09 -6.60
C ASN A 36 4.20 -14.54 -5.19
N ASN A 37 5.12 -15.20 -4.46
CA ASN A 37 4.90 -15.73 -3.12
C ASN A 37 4.81 -14.65 -2.03
N CYS A 38 5.23 -13.41 -2.30
CA CYS A 38 5.01 -12.28 -1.39
C CYS A 38 3.55 -11.84 -1.52
N ALA A 39 2.74 -12.00 -0.46
CA ALA A 39 1.31 -11.74 -0.52
C ALA A 39 0.96 -10.24 -0.48
N ALA A 40 1.64 -9.47 0.37
CA ALA A 40 1.34 -8.08 0.66
C ALA A 40 2.58 -7.32 1.18
N HIS A 41 2.44 -6.01 1.31
CA HIS A 41 3.39 -5.09 1.98
C HIS A 41 4.80 -4.97 1.36
N TYR A 42 5.00 -5.40 0.12
CA TYR A 42 6.19 -5.01 -0.65
C TYR A 42 5.90 -3.80 -1.54
N THR A 43 6.71 -2.76 -1.38
CA THR A 43 6.93 -1.64 -2.31
C THR A 43 8.45 -1.43 -2.42
N PRO A 44 9.01 -1.07 -3.59
CA PRO A 44 10.46 -0.99 -3.78
C PRO A 44 11.09 0.16 -2.97
N ASN A 45 12.19 -0.14 -2.27
CA ASN A 45 13.06 0.88 -1.69
C ASN A 45 13.96 1.53 -2.76
N ALA A 46 14.60 2.64 -2.41
CA ALA A 46 15.55 3.29 -3.29
C ALA A 46 16.68 2.33 -3.70
N GLY A 47 16.94 2.25 -5.01
CA GLY A 47 17.95 1.35 -5.57
C GLY A 47 17.46 -0.08 -5.82
N ASP A 48 16.18 -0.38 -5.56
CA ASP A 48 15.59 -1.64 -5.98
C ASP A 48 15.59 -1.73 -7.52
N THR A 49 16.22 -2.79 -8.03
CA THR A 49 16.37 -3.05 -9.47
C THR A 49 15.41 -4.11 -9.98
N THR A 50 14.44 -4.53 -9.16
CA THR A 50 13.43 -5.52 -9.52
C THR A 50 12.62 -5.05 -10.73
N VAL A 51 12.54 -5.92 -11.74
CA VAL A 51 11.78 -5.71 -12.97
C VAL A 51 10.64 -6.68 -13.00
N LEU A 52 9.42 -6.19 -13.22
CA LEU A 52 8.25 -7.04 -13.44
C LEU A 52 8.45 -7.92 -14.68
N GLN A 53 8.34 -9.23 -14.51
CA GLN A 53 8.48 -10.25 -15.54
C GLN A 53 7.12 -10.67 -16.11
N TYR A 54 7.15 -11.40 -17.24
CA TYR A 54 5.95 -11.88 -17.92
C TYR A 54 5.11 -12.84 -17.06
N ASP A 55 5.76 -13.75 -16.34
CA ASP A 55 5.09 -14.77 -15.52
C ASP A 55 4.82 -14.32 -14.08
N ASP A 56 5.13 -13.07 -13.73
CA ASP A 56 4.93 -12.57 -12.37
C ASP A 56 3.45 -12.36 -12.06
N ILE A 57 3.04 -12.80 -10.87
CA ILE A 57 1.75 -12.44 -10.28
C ILE A 57 1.98 -11.25 -9.35
N CYS A 58 1.70 -10.05 -9.85
CA CYS A 58 1.80 -8.79 -9.12
C CYS A 58 0.47 -8.40 -8.48
N LYS A 59 0.47 -8.15 -7.17
CA LYS A 59 -0.69 -7.63 -6.43
C LYS A 59 -0.51 -6.13 -6.28
N ILE A 60 -1.34 -5.35 -6.98
CA ILE A 60 -1.38 -3.90 -6.87
C ILE A 60 -2.41 -3.52 -5.80
N ASP A 61 -1.93 -2.93 -4.72
CA ASP A 61 -2.72 -2.49 -3.58
C ASP A 61 -2.32 -1.06 -3.22
N PHE A 62 -3.25 -0.12 -3.30
CA PHE A 62 -2.99 1.29 -3.05
C PHE A 62 -4.25 1.97 -2.54
N GLY A 63 -4.08 2.99 -1.70
CA GLY A 63 -5.18 3.71 -1.08
C GLY A 63 -5.14 5.20 -1.34
N THR A 64 -6.31 5.82 -1.39
CA THR A 64 -6.47 7.28 -1.40
C THR A 64 -7.44 7.69 -0.30
N HIS A 65 -7.31 8.93 0.18
CA HIS A 65 -8.22 9.47 1.20
C HIS A 65 -8.62 10.92 0.91
N ILE A 66 -9.80 11.29 1.42
CA ILE A 66 -10.27 12.68 1.54
C ILE A 66 -10.72 12.88 2.98
N SER A 67 -10.20 13.90 3.68
CA SER A 67 -10.50 14.20 5.09
C SER A 67 -10.27 13.04 6.06
N GLY A 68 -9.36 12.12 5.71
CA GLY A 68 -9.08 10.91 6.48
C GLY A 68 -10.11 9.79 6.27
N GLU A 69 -11.12 10.00 5.43
CA GLU A 69 -12.03 8.95 4.98
C GLU A 69 -11.41 8.21 3.79
N PHE A 70 -11.47 6.88 3.86
CA PHE A 70 -11.10 5.99 2.78
C PHE A 70 -12.33 5.78 1.87
N LEU A 71 -12.10 5.66 0.57
CA LEU A 71 -13.16 5.51 -0.42
C LEU A 71 -13.68 4.06 -0.41
N GLU A 72 -14.77 3.74 0.32
CA GLU A 72 -15.73 2.68 -0.07
C GLU A 72 -17.02 2.61 0.79
N ILE A 73 -18.03 1.94 0.23
CA ILE A 73 -19.49 2.00 0.43
C ILE A 73 -19.95 1.89 1.89
N ILE A 74 -20.89 2.76 2.30
CA ILE A 74 -21.54 2.79 3.62
C ILE A 74 -22.63 1.69 3.72
N PRO A 75 -22.46 0.62 4.52
CA PRO A 75 -23.58 -0.21 4.97
C PRO A 75 -24.36 0.49 6.09
N TRP A 76 -25.58 0.02 6.33
CA TRP A 76 -26.62 0.63 7.17
C TRP A 76 -26.32 0.82 8.68
N GLU A 77 -25.07 0.60 9.12
CA GLU A 77 -24.64 0.72 10.53
C GLU A 77 -23.34 1.54 10.74
N GLY A 78 -22.80 2.17 9.70
CA GLY A 78 -21.74 3.20 9.84
C GLY A 78 -20.31 2.70 10.04
N GLU A 79 -20.08 1.39 10.05
CA GLU A 79 -18.73 0.81 9.99
C GLU A 79 -18.25 0.68 8.54
N VAL A 80 -16.94 0.83 8.34
CA VAL A 80 -16.27 0.68 7.03
C VAL A 80 -15.24 -0.44 7.15
N TYR A 81 -15.29 -1.40 6.21
CA TYR A 81 -14.43 -2.58 6.20
C TYR A 81 -13.65 -2.67 4.90
N ALA A 82 -12.37 -3.00 4.99
CA ALA A 82 -11.62 -3.56 3.87
C ALA A 82 -11.84 -5.08 3.84
N ILE A 83 -12.45 -5.60 2.78
CA ILE A 83 -12.67 -7.04 2.61
C ILE A 83 -11.68 -7.54 1.57
N GLU A 84 -10.63 -8.21 2.03
CA GLU A 84 -9.55 -8.74 1.21
C GLU A 84 -9.33 -10.24 1.48
N THR A 85 -9.07 -11.00 0.43
CA THR A 85 -8.82 -12.44 0.51
C THR A 85 -7.56 -12.80 -0.27
N PHE A 86 -6.73 -13.66 0.30
CA PHE A 86 -5.46 -14.09 -0.30
C PHE A 86 -5.49 -15.59 -0.61
N GLY A 87 -5.48 -15.94 -1.90
CA GLY A 87 -5.30 -17.31 -2.36
C GLY A 87 -3.81 -17.67 -2.45
N SER A 88 -3.46 -18.89 -2.06
CA SER A 88 -2.08 -19.40 -2.18
C SER A 88 -2.06 -20.83 -2.69
N THR A 89 -1.09 -21.13 -3.55
CA THR A 89 -0.74 -22.51 -3.93
C THR A 89 0.27 -23.15 -2.96
N GLY A 90 0.76 -22.37 -1.98
CA GLY A 90 1.71 -22.80 -0.96
C GLY A 90 1.04 -23.28 0.32
N LYS A 91 1.66 -22.96 1.47
CA LYS A 91 1.20 -23.41 2.79
C LYS A 91 -0.03 -22.68 3.33
N GLY A 92 -0.48 -21.61 2.66
CA GLY A 92 -1.56 -20.76 3.17
C GLY A 92 -1.20 -19.97 4.43
N VAL A 93 0.09 -19.72 4.66
CA VAL A 93 0.61 -18.96 5.82
C VAL A 93 1.73 -18.05 5.35
N VAL A 94 1.75 -16.82 5.83
CA VAL A 94 2.79 -15.81 5.56
C VAL A 94 3.78 -15.70 6.72
N HIS A 95 4.97 -15.20 6.43
CA HIS A 95 5.99 -14.81 7.41
C HIS A 95 6.71 -13.58 6.87
N ASP A 96 7.32 -12.80 7.76
CA ASP A 96 8.12 -11.65 7.38
C ASP A 96 9.35 -12.11 6.59
N ASP A 97 9.63 -11.42 5.48
CA ASP A 97 10.76 -11.67 4.60
C ASP A 97 11.13 -10.39 3.85
N MET A 98 12.31 -10.36 3.23
CA MET A 98 12.86 -9.21 2.49
C MET A 98 13.07 -7.96 3.38
N GLU A 99 13.40 -6.84 2.74
CA GLU A 99 13.60 -5.56 3.41
C GLU A 99 12.26 -4.85 3.66
N CYS A 100 12.09 -4.26 4.85
CA CYS A 100 10.89 -3.52 5.20
C CYS A 100 10.85 -2.16 4.51
N SER A 101 9.75 -1.87 3.81
CA SER A 101 9.47 -0.58 3.17
C SER A 101 8.23 0.14 3.71
N HIS A 102 7.40 -0.54 4.50
CA HIS A 102 6.17 0.03 5.05
C HIS A 102 6.32 0.36 6.54
N TYR A 103 5.97 1.60 6.89
CA TYR A 103 6.01 2.09 8.26
C TYR A 103 4.74 2.88 8.55
N MET A 104 4.24 2.77 9.77
CA MET A 104 3.13 3.59 10.24
C MET A 104 3.35 3.93 11.71
N LYS A 105 2.99 5.16 12.11
CA LYS A 105 3.00 5.55 13.52
C LYS A 105 1.94 4.74 14.26
N ASN A 106 2.26 4.21 15.43
CA ASN A 106 1.26 3.65 16.32
C ASN A 106 0.25 4.75 16.71
N ILE A 107 -1.03 4.54 16.38
CA ILE A 107 -2.12 5.51 16.56
C ILE A 107 -2.38 5.84 18.04
N ASP A 108 -2.11 4.90 18.94
CA ASP A 108 -2.33 5.07 20.38
C ASP A 108 -1.20 5.86 21.05
N VAL A 109 -0.09 6.13 20.34
CA VAL A 109 1.06 6.86 20.87
C VAL A 109 0.93 8.36 20.61
N GLY A 110 0.79 9.12 21.70
CA GLY A 110 0.72 10.58 21.69
C GLY A 110 2.06 11.28 21.40
N HIS A 111 2.26 12.44 22.02
CA HIS A 111 3.51 13.20 21.90
C HIS A 111 4.64 12.52 22.70
N VAL A 112 5.79 12.30 22.05
CA VAL A 112 7.01 11.77 22.69
C VAL A 112 8.18 12.72 22.39
N PRO A 113 8.82 13.34 23.39
CA PRO A 113 9.98 14.19 23.15
C PRO A 113 11.21 13.32 22.83
N ILE A 114 11.86 13.61 21.70
CA ILE A 114 13.13 13.00 21.26
C ILE A 114 14.25 14.03 21.47
N ARG A 115 15.40 13.60 22.00
CA ARG A 115 16.54 14.45 22.36
C ARG A 115 17.61 14.47 21.28
#